data_AF-A0A6H9TMN7-F1
#
_entry.id   AF-A0A6H9TMN7-F1
#
_cell.length_a   1.000
_cell.length_b   1.000
_cell.length_c   1.000
_cell.angle_alpha   90.00
_cell.angle_beta   90.00
_cell.angle_gamma   90.00
#
_symmetry.space_group_name_H-M   'P 1'
#
loop_
_entity.id
_entity.type
_entity.pdbx_description
1 polymer ?
#
loop_
_entity_poly.entity_id
_entity_poly.type
_entity_poly.pdbx_seq_one_letter_code
_entity_poly.pdbx_strand_id
1 'polypeptide(L)' 'IRLGSPAMTTRGFGPAEAEQVGNLIADVLENPEDAATIERVRAQVADLTKRFPVYR' A
#
# COMPACT_ATOMS: atom_id res chain seq x y z
N ILE A 1 10.57 4.57 -10.59
CA ILE A 1 9.23 5.07 -10.17
C ILE A 1 9.41 6.16 -9.11
N ARG A 2 8.81 7.35 -9.29
CA ARG A 2 8.86 8.42 -8.27
C ARG A 2 7.64 8.30 -7.36
N LEU A 3 7.88 8.25 -6.06
CA LEU A 3 6.85 8.05 -5.02
C LEU A 3 6.84 9.26 -4.08
N GLY A 4 5.70 9.56 -3.45
CA GLY A 4 5.57 10.66 -2.50
C GLY A 4 4.57 10.35 -1.39
N SER A 5 4.89 10.76 -0.16
CA SER A 5 4.09 10.56 1.04
C SER A 5 2.87 11.48 1.27
N PRO A 6 2.73 12.69 0.66
CA PRO A 6 1.69 13.63 1.08
C PRO A 6 0.27 13.04 1.07
N ALA A 7 -0.11 12.31 0.02
CA ALA A 7 -1.45 11.74 -0.10
C ALA A 7 -1.75 10.65 0.94
N MET A 8 -0.77 9.78 1.24
CA MET A 8 -0.96 8.72 2.25
C MET A 8 -0.99 9.29 3.66
N THR A 9 -0.19 10.32 3.94
CA THR A 9 -0.21 11.00 5.24
C THR A 9 -1.52 11.77 5.46
N THR A 10 -2.05 12.45 4.44
CA THR A 10 -3.34 13.18 4.56
C THR A 10 -4.51 12.27 4.95
N ARG A 11 -4.54 11.02 4.47
CA ARG A 11 -5.58 10.04 4.84
C ARG A 11 -5.31 9.33 6.18
N GLY A 12 -4.19 9.63 6.84
CA GLY A 12 -3.88 9.14 8.19
C GLY A 12 -2.82 8.04 8.29
N PHE A 13 -2.06 7.74 7.24
CA PHE A 13 -0.97 6.76 7.36
C PHE A 13 0.17 7.30 8.21
N GLY A 14 0.66 6.47 9.13
CA GLY A 14 1.83 6.72 9.96
C GLY A 14 3.09 5.98 9.49
N PRO A 15 4.14 5.94 10.33
CA PRO A 15 5.40 5.26 10.00
C PRO A 15 5.24 3.76 9.74
N ALA A 16 4.39 3.08 10.51
CA ALA A 16 4.15 1.65 10.35
C ALA A 16 3.46 1.34 9.01
N GLU A 17 2.47 2.13 8.62
CA GLU A 17 1.82 1.97 7.32
C GLU A 17 2.75 2.34 6.17
N ALA A 18 3.64 3.32 6.35
CA ALA A 18 4.63 3.68 5.34
C ALA A 18 5.62 2.54 5.09
N GLU A 19 6.10 1.86 6.15
CA GLU A 19 6.93 0.66 6.03
C GLU A 19 6.18 -0.47 5.34
N GLN A 20 4.93 -0.72 5.74
CA GLN A 20 4.09 -1.74 5.11
C GLN A 20 3.90 -1.47 3.61
N VAL A 21 3.63 -0.21 3.21
CA VAL A 21 3.53 0.17 1.78
C VAL A 21 4.83 -0.08 1.05
N GLY A 22 5.98 0.20 1.67
CA GLY A 22 7.30 -0.10 1.09
C GLY A 22 7.47 -1.58 0.79
N ASN A 23 7.13 -2.45 1.75
CA ASN A 23 7.19 -3.90 1.58
C ASN A 23 6.20 -4.40 0.51
N LEU A 24 4.98 -3.86 0.47
CA LEU A 24 4.01 -4.19 -0.57
C LEU A 24 4.48 -3.79 -1.98
N ILE A 25 5.19 -2.67 -2.11
CA ILE A 25 5.81 -2.27 -3.38
C ILE A 25 6.93 -3.25 -3.74
N ALA A 26 7.80 -3.61 -2.80
CA ALA A 26 8.89 -4.56 -3.04
C ALA A 26 8.35 -5.93 -3.48
N ASP A 27 7.33 -6.47 -2.80
CA ASP A 27 6.67 -7.73 -3.14
C ASP A 27 6.22 -7.79 -4.61
N VAL A 28 5.62 -6.70 -5.10
CA VAL A 28 5.17 -6.61 -6.51
C VAL A 28 6.35 -6.46 -7.47
N LEU A 29 7.38 -5.71 -7.09
CA LEU A 29 8.56 -5.53 -7.95
C LEU A 29 9.38 -6.81 -8.09
N GLU A 30 9.39 -7.67 -7.07
CA GLU A 30 10.08 -8.96 -7.11
C GLU A 30 9.33 -9.99 -7.96
N ASN A 31 7.99 -9.97 -7.98
CA ASN A 31 7.16 -10.89 -8.77
C ASN A 31 6.03 -10.15 -9.52
N PRO A 32 6.34 -9.36 -10.56
CA PRO A 32 5.38 -8.46 -11.19
C PRO A 32 4.30 -9.17 -12.04
N GLU A 33 4.57 -10.37 -12.52
CA GLU A 33 3.65 -11.16 -13.37
C GLU A 33 2.93 -12.27 -12.59
N ASP A 34 3.24 -12.45 -11.30
CA ASP A 34 2.60 -13.45 -10.47
C ASP A 34 1.23 -12.96 -9.98
N ALA A 35 0.17 -13.53 -10.55
CA ALA A 35 -1.20 -13.21 -10.17
C ALA A 35 -1.48 -13.43 -8.67
N ALA A 36 -0.85 -14.42 -8.03
CA ALA A 36 -1.06 -14.68 -6.62
C ALA A 36 -0.50 -13.55 -5.74
N THR A 37 0.72 -13.07 -6.04
CA THR A 37 1.32 -11.92 -5.38
C THR A 37 0.50 -10.65 -5.57
N ILE A 38 0.02 -10.37 -6.79
CA ILE A 38 -0.81 -9.21 -7.06
C ILE A 38 -2.12 -9.24 -6.26
N GLU A 39 -2.81 -10.38 -6.20
CA GLU A 39 -4.05 -10.49 -5.42
C GLU A 39 -3.80 -10.38 -3.92
N ARG A 40 -2.70 -10.96 -3.41
CA ARG A 40 -2.29 -10.82 -2.00
C ARG A 40 -2.03 -9.36 -1.62
N VAL A 41 -1.29 -8.64 -2.46
CA VAL A 41 -0.98 -7.22 -2.23
C VAL A 41 -2.24 -6.38 -2.32
N ARG A 42 -3.13 -6.65 -3.30
CA ARG A 42 -4.43 -5.97 -3.43
C ARG A 42 -5.29 -6.13 -2.18
N ALA A 43 -5.36 -7.34 -1.62
CA ALA A 43 -6.14 -7.60 -0.40
C ALA A 43 -5.63 -6.78 0.80
N GLN A 44 -4.30 -6.68 0.97
CA GLN A 44 -3.71 -5.88 2.05
C GLN A 44 -3.93 -4.37 1.85
N VAL A 45 -3.84 -3.89 0.61
CA VAL A 45 -4.17 -2.49 0.28
C VAL A 45 -5.65 -2.19 0.54
N ALA A 46 -6.55 -3.13 0.27
CA ALA A 46 -7.97 -2.97 0.55
C ALA A 46 -8.25 -2.82 2.07
N ASP A 47 -7.53 -3.56 2.91
CA ASP A 47 -7.63 -3.40 4.37
C ASP A 47 -7.15 -2.02 4.83
N LEU A 48 -5.95 -1.60 4.38
CA LEU A 48 -5.41 -0.28 4.70
C LEU A 48 -6.35 0.85 4.28
N THR A 49 -6.88 0.79 3.06
CA THR A 49 -7.73 1.87 2.54
C THR A 49 -9.09 1.93 3.25
N LYS A 50 -9.63 0.81 3.73
CA LYS A 50 -10.84 0.76 4.57
C LYS A 50 -10.60 1.35 5.96
N ARG A 51 -9.44 1.07 6.57
CA ARG A 51 -9.07 1.60 7.89
C ARG A 51 -8.81 3.10 7.88
N PHE A 52 -8.31 3.63 6.76
CA PHE A 52 -7.93 5.03 6.58
C PHE A 52 -8.76 5.69 5.45
N PRO A 53 -10.06 6.00 5.70
CA PRO A 53 -10.91 6.67 4.73
C PRO A 53 -10.44 8.10 4.47
N VAL A 54 -10.58 8.57 3.24
CA VAL A 54 -10.13 9.91 2.84
C VAL A 54 -11.11 11.00 3.28
N TYR A 55 -12.41 10.71 3.24
CA TYR A 55 -13.48 11.62 3.65
C TYR A 55 -14.45 10.89 4.58
N ARG A 56 -15.07 11.61 5.50
CA ARG A 56 -16.12 11.13 6.41
C ARG A 56 -17.38 11.96 6.22
#